data_AF-A0A0W0YZF5-F1
#
_entry.id   AF-A0A0W0YZF5-F1
#
_cell.length_a   1.000
_cell.length_b   1.000
_cell.length_c   1.000
_cell.angle_alpha   90.00
_cell.angle_beta   90.00
_cell.angle_gamma   90.00
#
_symmetry.space_group_name_H-M   'P 1'
#
loop_
_entity.id
_entity.type
_entity.pdbx_description
1 polymer ?
#
loop_
_entity_poly.entity_id
_entity_poly.type
_entity_poly.pdbx_seq_one_letter_code
_entity_poly.pdbx_strand_id
1 'polypeptide(L)'
;MILSNPAVQPRSYLILTAAMMTSLILLINTSFKIIVFQGMMFTASSVICPLVACLYLVVLRECTFKQQRQVLNQSLLALYLFSIGIYLLVNLPSADYVRDNLAYQIVFEDIPKKFFAATLAFGLSFYLPHLLCCSRQSEVITSPRKRVLLVLFGGLGFFTIDFLLLFSEPHVQNFNPIYIDSLMIAAGIMFSVSILYLACLLNKWAKIRARRSSIPDFLSAPLYHYLVGFSVIIILICLACEYRLISFSHGWTLAACSILVPPGLIAASLIGELYGYKANLYLMVVLMLSQLMFNLLLMVTMMPPSPNFFDINPFYLFIMPRRIPVLILALFVLYACNALVLEYLKNSRYGSVYRGLRIFMANLSALSLLFLVNYQLLFSGIYPHEQALELAVTSWVYQVAFILVSLPLVLRLYSLLGSYVSNNEVVTPDYDNVHRA
;
A
#
# COMPACT_ATOMS: atom_id res chain seq x y z
N MET A 1 -9.97 37.63 -22.16
CA MET A 1 -8.49 37.60 -22.13
C MET A 1 -8.07 36.29 -21.49
N ILE A 2 -7.67 35.33 -22.31
CA ILE A 2 -7.35 33.96 -21.90
C ILE A 2 -5.97 33.99 -21.23
N LEU A 3 -5.93 34.01 -19.91
CA LEU A 3 -4.71 33.73 -19.16
C LEU A 3 -4.41 32.24 -19.33
N SER A 4 -3.50 31.95 -20.26
CA SER A 4 -2.81 30.66 -20.35
C SER A 4 -2.25 30.31 -18.98
N ASN A 5 -2.83 29.28 -18.35
CA ASN A 5 -2.26 28.67 -17.15
C ASN A 5 -0.78 28.33 -17.44
N PRO A 6 0.19 28.81 -16.65
CA PRO A 6 1.54 28.30 -16.77
C PRO A 6 1.47 26.80 -16.48
N ALA A 7 1.95 25.98 -17.43
CA ALA A 7 1.94 24.53 -17.34
C ALA A 7 2.46 24.10 -15.97
N VAL A 8 1.55 23.64 -15.11
CA VAL A 8 1.91 23.12 -13.79
C VAL A 8 2.68 21.83 -14.06
N GLN A 9 4.02 21.90 -13.97
CA GLN A 9 4.85 20.71 -14.05
C GLN A 9 4.31 19.64 -13.09
N PRO A 10 4.14 18.39 -13.56
CA PRO A 10 3.49 17.34 -12.80
C PRO A 10 4.29 17.04 -11.53
N ARG A 11 3.72 17.28 -10.35
CA ARG A 11 4.28 16.75 -9.09
C ARG A 11 4.18 15.23 -9.10
N SER A 12 5.15 14.55 -8.50
CA SER A 12 5.05 13.11 -8.27
C SER A 12 3.87 12.84 -7.33
N TYR A 13 2.89 12.09 -7.82
CA TYR A 13 1.70 11.68 -7.06
C TYR A 13 1.92 10.34 -6.34
N LEU A 14 3.13 9.79 -6.41
CA LEU A 14 3.46 8.45 -5.92
C LEU A 14 3.28 8.32 -4.41
N ILE A 15 3.83 9.26 -3.64
CA ILE A 15 3.74 9.28 -2.17
C ILE A 15 2.27 9.34 -1.73
N LEU A 16 1.48 10.16 -2.42
CA LEU A 16 0.06 10.35 -2.12
C LEU A 16 -0.75 9.09 -2.46
N THR A 17 -0.39 8.40 -3.55
CA THR A 17 -1.00 7.12 -3.90
C THR A 17 -0.64 6.05 -2.88
N ALA A 18 0.63 5.94 -2.50
CA ALA A 18 1.09 5.02 -1.47
C ALA A 18 0.35 5.26 -0.15
N ALA A 19 0.19 6.52 0.27
CA ALA A 19 -0.57 6.89 1.46
C ALA A 19 -2.06 6.54 1.37
N MET A 20 -2.69 6.73 0.21
CA MET A 20 -4.08 6.31 -0.01
C MET A 20 -4.23 4.79 0.07
N MET A 21 -3.34 4.05 -0.60
CA MET A 21 -3.34 2.57 -0.59
C MET A 21 -3.12 2.02 0.82
N THR A 22 -2.14 2.55 1.56
CA THR A 22 -1.88 2.11 2.95
C THR A 22 -3.07 2.39 3.86
N SER A 23 -3.72 3.55 3.72
CA SER A 23 -4.87 3.92 4.55
C SER A 23 -6.11 3.07 4.26
N LEU A 24 -6.37 2.76 2.97
CA LEU A 24 -7.46 1.88 2.55
C LEU A 24 -7.24 0.43 3.00
N ILE A 25 -6.01 -0.07 2.89
CA ILE A 25 -5.68 -1.42 3.36
C ILE A 25 -5.72 -1.48 4.89
N LEU A 26 -5.30 -0.43 5.59
CA LEU A 26 -5.46 -0.31 7.04
C LEU A 26 -6.94 -0.38 7.44
N LEU A 27 -7.82 0.34 6.74
CA LEU A 27 -9.27 0.31 7.00
C LEU A 27 -9.83 -1.11 6.96
N ILE A 28 -9.43 -1.93 5.96
CA ILE A 28 -9.85 -3.33 5.88
C ILE A 28 -9.39 -4.10 7.12
N ASN A 29 -8.13 -3.93 7.54
CA ASN A 29 -7.56 -4.65 8.69
C ASN A 29 -8.18 -4.25 10.03
N THR A 30 -8.64 -2.99 10.18
CA THR A 30 -9.15 -2.45 11.44
C THR A 30 -10.67 -2.24 11.45
N SER A 31 -11.37 -2.68 10.41
CA SER A 31 -12.81 -2.48 10.16
C SER A 31 -13.73 -2.82 11.34
N PHE A 32 -13.45 -3.87 12.10
CA PHE A 32 -14.26 -4.27 13.27
C PHE A 32 -13.77 -3.75 14.61
N LYS A 33 -12.69 -2.95 14.64
CA LYS A 33 -12.18 -2.40 15.90
C LYS A 33 -13.14 -1.33 16.42
N ILE A 34 -13.73 -1.61 17.58
CA ILE A 34 -14.52 -0.66 18.36
C ILE A 34 -13.63 -0.10 19.48
N ILE A 35 -13.72 1.21 19.68
CA ILE A 35 -12.96 1.99 20.65
C ILE A 35 -13.96 2.55 21.66
N VAL A 36 -13.66 2.37 22.95
CA VAL A 36 -14.43 2.98 24.03
C VAL A 36 -13.61 4.11 24.66
N PHE A 37 -14.13 5.34 24.64
CA PHE A 37 -13.44 6.48 25.25
C PHE A 37 -14.43 7.36 25.99
N GLN A 38 -14.25 7.51 27.31
CA GLN A 38 -15.08 8.38 28.17
C GLN A 38 -16.60 8.17 28.00
N GLY A 39 -17.03 6.92 27.77
CA GLY A 39 -18.44 6.57 27.59
C GLY A 39 -18.95 6.63 26.15
N MET A 40 -18.19 7.21 25.21
CA MET A 40 -18.48 7.11 23.78
C MET A 40 -17.96 5.79 23.21
N MET A 41 -18.72 5.18 22.31
CA MET A 41 -18.33 3.96 21.61
C MET A 41 -18.28 4.23 20.11
N PHE A 42 -17.10 4.18 19.52
CA PHE A 42 -16.94 4.47 18.09
C PHE A 42 -16.03 3.48 17.38
N THR A 43 -16.19 3.33 16.07
CA THR A 43 -15.37 2.44 15.26
C THR A 43 -14.07 3.10 14.83
N ALA A 44 -13.01 2.33 14.62
CA ALA A 44 -11.77 2.82 14.03
C ALA A 44 -11.98 3.42 12.62
N SER A 45 -12.99 2.91 11.88
CA SER A 45 -13.38 3.47 10.58
C SER A 45 -13.83 4.94 10.67
N SER A 46 -14.35 5.40 11.82
CA SER A 46 -14.73 6.81 12.01
C SER A 46 -13.55 7.78 11.95
N VAL A 47 -12.31 7.31 12.15
CA VAL A 47 -11.08 8.12 12.06
C VAL A 47 -10.37 7.88 10.73
N ILE A 48 -10.30 6.63 10.27
CA ILE A 48 -9.58 6.27 9.04
C ILE A 48 -10.30 6.76 7.78
N CYS A 49 -11.65 6.69 7.73
CA CYS A 49 -12.40 7.18 6.58
C CYS A 49 -12.21 8.69 6.33
N PRO A 50 -12.28 9.57 7.35
CA PRO A 50 -11.90 10.98 7.19
C PRO A 50 -10.44 11.18 6.76
N LEU A 51 -9.51 10.34 7.21
CA LEU A 51 -8.11 10.41 6.80
C LEU A 51 -7.95 10.13 5.29
N VAL A 52 -8.64 9.12 4.77
CA VAL A 52 -8.70 8.85 3.31
C VAL A 52 -9.29 10.04 2.56
N ALA A 53 -10.36 10.64 3.07
CA ALA A 53 -10.98 11.81 2.47
C ALA A 53 -10.05 13.04 2.48
N CYS A 54 -9.27 13.23 3.54
CA CYS A 54 -8.25 14.27 3.65
C CYS A 54 -7.14 14.08 2.61
N LEU A 55 -6.62 12.85 2.48
CA LEU A 55 -5.64 12.51 1.43
C LEU A 55 -6.23 12.77 0.04
N TYR A 56 -7.50 12.44 -0.19
CA TYR A 56 -8.20 12.74 -1.44
C TYR A 56 -8.35 14.25 -1.70
N LEU A 57 -8.56 15.08 -0.67
CA LEU A 57 -8.54 16.55 -0.80
C LEU A 57 -7.17 17.05 -1.29
N VAL A 58 -6.09 16.47 -0.78
CA VAL A 58 -4.72 16.77 -1.24
C VAL A 58 -4.54 16.33 -2.69
N VAL A 59 -5.08 15.17 -3.10
CA VAL A 59 -5.07 14.70 -4.49
C VAL A 59 -5.77 15.69 -5.41
N LEU A 60 -6.97 16.15 -5.04
CA LEU A 60 -7.72 17.15 -5.80
C LEU A 60 -7.00 18.50 -5.89
N ARG A 61 -6.18 18.82 -4.88
CA ARG A 61 -5.42 20.07 -4.83
C ARG A 61 -4.20 20.06 -5.73
N GLU A 62 -3.40 18.99 -5.64
CA GLU A 62 -2.03 18.95 -6.13
C GLU A 62 -1.86 18.20 -7.46
N CYS A 63 -2.81 17.35 -7.83
CA CYS A 63 -2.71 16.49 -9.01
C CYS A 63 -3.56 17.01 -10.18
N THR A 64 -3.08 16.76 -11.40
CA THR A 64 -3.88 16.97 -12.63
C THR A 64 -5.00 15.95 -12.74
N PHE A 65 -6.03 16.21 -13.54
CA PHE A 65 -7.17 15.28 -13.70
C PHE A 65 -6.74 13.85 -14.08
N LYS A 66 -5.77 13.70 -15.00
CA LYS A 66 -5.23 12.39 -15.38
C LYS A 66 -4.56 11.68 -14.20
N GLN A 67 -3.76 12.41 -13.41
CA GLN A 67 -3.10 11.86 -12.22
C GLN A 67 -4.10 11.50 -11.12
N GLN A 68 -5.12 12.34 -10.87
CA GLN A 68 -6.19 12.03 -9.92
C GLN A 68 -6.87 10.70 -10.29
N ARG A 69 -7.13 10.48 -11.59
CA ARG A 69 -7.71 9.23 -12.08
C ARG A 69 -6.78 8.04 -11.88
N GLN A 70 -5.48 8.21 -12.11
CA GLN A 70 -4.47 7.17 -11.87
C GLN A 70 -4.38 6.80 -10.39
N VAL A 71 -4.37 7.78 -9.48
CA VAL A 71 -4.42 7.55 -8.03
C VAL A 71 -5.65 6.72 -7.66
N LEU A 72 -6.83 7.11 -8.13
CA LEU A 72 -8.08 6.41 -7.84
C LEU A 72 -8.10 4.97 -8.40
N ASN A 73 -7.60 4.77 -9.62
CA ASN A 73 -7.48 3.45 -10.22
C ASN A 73 -6.51 2.55 -9.45
N GLN A 74 -5.36 3.08 -9.02
CA GLN A 74 -4.38 2.34 -8.22
C GLN A 74 -4.93 2.00 -6.83
N SER A 75 -5.64 2.92 -6.19
CA SER A 75 -6.33 2.66 -4.92
C SER A 75 -7.39 1.57 -5.03
N LEU A 76 -8.19 1.59 -6.10
CA LEU A 76 -9.19 0.55 -6.36
C LEU A 76 -8.50 -0.80 -6.65
N LEU A 77 -7.47 -0.81 -7.51
CA LEU A 77 -6.67 -2.00 -7.76
C LEU A 77 -6.03 -2.56 -6.47
N ALA A 78 -5.57 -1.69 -5.57
CA ALA A 78 -5.03 -2.07 -4.28
C ALA A 78 -6.05 -2.78 -3.41
N LEU A 79 -7.29 -2.28 -3.34
CA LEU A 79 -8.38 -2.94 -2.62
C LEU A 79 -8.66 -4.34 -3.18
N TYR A 80 -8.78 -4.47 -4.51
CA TYR A 80 -9.01 -5.77 -5.16
C TYR A 80 -7.86 -6.76 -4.94
N LEU A 81 -6.63 -6.36 -5.23
CA LEU A 81 -5.47 -7.25 -5.11
C LEU A 81 -5.17 -7.61 -3.66
N PHE A 82 -5.34 -6.67 -2.72
CA PHE A 82 -5.20 -6.96 -1.30
C PHE A 82 -6.20 -8.03 -0.86
N SER A 83 -7.48 -7.86 -1.18
CA SER A 83 -8.51 -8.81 -0.76
C SER A 83 -8.40 -10.17 -1.44
N ILE A 84 -8.08 -10.22 -2.75
CA ILE A 84 -7.81 -11.49 -3.43
C ILE A 84 -6.60 -12.18 -2.80
N GLY A 85 -5.51 -11.43 -2.55
CA GLY A 85 -4.29 -11.97 -1.97
C GLY A 85 -4.52 -12.54 -0.58
N ILE A 86 -5.23 -11.81 0.28
CA ILE A 86 -5.60 -12.28 1.61
C ILE A 86 -6.53 -13.50 1.50
N TYR A 87 -7.58 -13.46 0.67
CA TYR A 87 -8.50 -14.59 0.50
C TYR A 87 -7.77 -15.86 0.04
N LEU A 88 -6.86 -15.76 -0.92
CA LEU A 88 -6.05 -16.89 -1.37
C LEU A 88 -5.19 -17.45 -0.24
N LEU A 89 -4.47 -16.59 0.48
CA LEU A 89 -3.65 -17.02 1.61
C LEU A 89 -4.51 -17.64 2.73
N VAL A 90 -5.73 -17.15 2.91
CA VAL A 90 -6.65 -17.57 3.97
C VAL A 90 -7.27 -18.94 3.75
N ASN A 91 -7.41 -19.35 2.49
CA ASN A 91 -7.92 -20.67 2.15
C ASN A 91 -6.81 -21.73 2.06
N LEU A 92 -5.54 -21.36 2.23
CA LEU A 92 -4.45 -22.33 2.30
C LEU A 92 -4.46 -23.08 3.64
N PRO A 93 -4.12 -24.39 3.64
CA PRO A 93 -4.13 -25.23 4.83
C PRO A 93 -3.26 -24.63 5.94
N SER A 94 -3.85 -24.37 7.10
CA SER A 94 -3.14 -23.84 8.27
C SER A 94 -2.44 -24.95 9.05
N ALA A 95 -1.29 -24.66 9.65
CA ALA A 95 -0.66 -25.58 10.60
C ALA A 95 -1.57 -25.85 11.81
N ASP A 96 -1.68 -27.12 12.23
CA ASP A 96 -2.68 -27.61 13.20
C ASP A 96 -2.64 -26.90 14.56
N TYR A 97 -1.49 -26.34 14.96
CA TYR A 97 -1.31 -25.63 16.25
C TYR A 97 -1.83 -24.18 16.27
N VAL A 98 -2.30 -23.63 15.15
CA VAL A 98 -2.78 -22.23 15.04
C VAL A 98 -4.32 -22.15 14.96
N ARG A 99 -5.01 -23.29 14.86
CA ARG A 99 -6.44 -23.40 14.55
C ARG A 99 -7.37 -22.84 15.64
N ASP A 100 -6.89 -22.77 16.89
CA ASP A 100 -7.72 -22.50 18.07
C ASP A 100 -7.81 -21.01 18.46
N ASN A 101 -7.21 -20.09 17.70
CA ASN A 101 -7.28 -18.67 18.05
C ASN A 101 -8.56 -18.03 17.46
N LEU A 102 -9.59 -17.87 18.29
CA LEU A 102 -10.91 -17.33 17.94
C LEU A 102 -10.84 -15.92 17.31
N ALA A 103 -9.84 -15.11 17.69
CA ALA A 103 -9.56 -13.81 17.06
C ALA A 103 -9.06 -13.93 15.61
N TYR A 104 -8.41 -15.04 15.27
CA TYR A 104 -7.95 -15.35 13.93
C TYR A 104 -9.15 -15.70 13.03
N GLN A 105 -10.08 -16.53 13.50
CA GLN A 105 -11.29 -16.88 12.73
C GLN A 105 -12.15 -15.65 12.42
N ILE A 106 -12.42 -14.77 13.39
CA ILE A 106 -13.26 -13.58 13.16
C ILE A 106 -12.60 -12.55 12.23
N VAL A 107 -11.27 -12.37 12.30
CA VAL A 107 -10.58 -11.44 11.40
C VAL A 107 -10.58 -11.95 9.96
N PHE A 108 -10.52 -13.28 9.76
CA PHE A 108 -10.30 -13.89 8.47
C PHE A 108 -11.58 -14.47 7.79
N GLU A 109 -12.62 -14.86 8.54
CA GLU A 109 -13.90 -15.33 7.95
C GLU A 109 -14.69 -14.19 7.29
N ASP A 110 -14.64 -12.98 7.87
CA ASP A 110 -15.39 -11.82 7.38
C ASP A 110 -14.65 -10.98 6.31
N ILE A 111 -13.52 -11.46 5.78
CA ILE A 111 -12.76 -10.72 4.75
C ILE A 111 -13.59 -10.36 3.53
N PRO A 112 -14.42 -11.26 2.96
CA PRO A 112 -15.26 -10.91 1.83
C PRO A 112 -16.17 -9.73 2.17
N LYS A 113 -16.77 -9.73 3.37
CA LYS A 113 -17.65 -8.65 3.84
C LYS A 113 -16.89 -7.33 3.99
N LYS A 114 -15.72 -7.34 4.64
CA LYS A 114 -14.85 -6.15 4.78
C LYS A 114 -14.45 -5.58 3.43
N PHE A 115 -14.12 -6.46 2.49
CA PHE A 115 -13.76 -6.09 1.12
C PHE A 115 -14.93 -5.43 0.40
N PHE A 116 -16.11 -6.05 0.39
CA PHE A 116 -17.28 -5.49 -0.29
C PHE A 116 -17.68 -4.15 0.32
N ALA A 117 -17.65 -4.04 1.65
CA ALA A 117 -17.94 -2.78 2.34
C ALA A 117 -16.99 -1.66 1.90
N ALA A 118 -15.68 -1.85 2.08
CA ALA A 118 -14.69 -0.81 1.78
C ALA A 118 -14.63 -0.47 0.28
N THR A 119 -14.79 -1.47 -0.61
CA THR A 119 -14.70 -1.26 -2.06
C THR A 119 -15.94 -0.56 -2.62
N LEU A 120 -17.14 -0.97 -2.19
CA LEU A 120 -18.37 -0.31 -2.60
C LEU A 120 -18.44 1.10 -2.03
N ALA A 121 -18.09 1.29 -0.76
CA ALA A 121 -18.02 2.60 -0.14
C ALA A 121 -17.02 3.50 -0.90
N PHE A 122 -15.80 3.04 -1.15
CA PHE A 122 -14.80 3.84 -1.89
C PHE A 122 -15.26 4.17 -3.32
N GLY A 123 -15.86 3.18 -3.99
CA GLY A 123 -16.39 3.31 -5.34
C GLY A 123 -17.50 4.35 -5.44
N LEU A 124 -18.51 4.26 -4.58
CA LEU A 124 -19.67 5.14 -4.58
C LEU A 124 -19.36 6.55 -4.07
N SER A 125 -18.39 6.68 -3.15
CA SER A 125 -18.13 7.94 -2.47
C SER A 125 -17.03 8.80 -3.12
N PHE A 126 -16.01 8.18 -3.73
CA PHE A 126 -14.92 8.93 -4.37
C PHE A 126 -14.82 8.65 -5.86
N TYR A 127 -14.86 7.38 -6.27
CA TYR A 127 -14.58 7.00 -7.66
C TYR A 127 -15.68 7.45 -8.64
N LEU A 128 -16.94 7.16 -8.32
CA LEU A 128 -18.09 7.50 -9.15
C LEU A 128 -18.36 9.01 -9.18
N PRO A 129 -18.35 9.75 -8.05
CA PRO A 129 -18.52 11.20 -8.08
C PRO A 129 -17.39 11.91 -8.83
N HIS A 130 -16.14 11.43 -8.74
CA HIS A 130 -15.04 11.95 -9.56
C HIS A 130 -15.30 11.74 -11.05
N LEU A 131 -15.75 10.55 -11.45
CA LEU A 131 -16.07 10.26 -12.85
C LEU A 131 -17.21 11.14 -13.38
N LEU A 132 -18.29 11.32 -12.62
CA LEU A 132 -19.48 12.04 -13.05
C LEU A 132 -19.30 13.56 -13.00
N CYS A 133 -18.75 14.10 -11.92
CA CYS A 133 -18.66 15.55 -11.70
C CYS A 133 -17.42 16.16 -12.36
N CYS A 134 -16.27 15.49 -12.33
CA CYS A 134 -15.02 16.06 -12.83
C CYS A 134 -14.79 15.84 -14.34
N SER A 135 -15.43 14.86 -14.98
CA SER A 135 -15.36 14.70 -16.45
C SER A 135 -16.20 15.74 -17.20
N ARG A 136 -17.31 16.20 -16.58
CA ARG A 136 -18.33 17.01 -17.25
C ARG A 136 -18.26 18.50 -16.91
N GLN A 137 -17.66 18.88 -15.78
CA GLN A 137 -17.57 20.28 -15.31
C GLN A 137 -16.14 20.62 -14.83
N SER A 138 -15.33 21.24 -15.70
CA SER A 138 -13.98 21.72 -15.33
C SER A 138 -14.01 22.74 -14.18
N GLU A 139 -15.13 23.44 -13.99
CA GLU A 139 -15.34 24.41 -12.91
C GLU A 139 -15.37 23.80 -11.49
N VAL A 140 -15.77 22.53 -11.36
CA VAL A 140 -15.75 21.82 -10.06
C VAL A 140 -14.31 21.64 -9.58
N ILE A 141 -13.39 21.42 -10.53
CA ILE A 141 -11.97 21.29 -10.24
C ILE A 141 -11.35 22.67 -10.00
N THR A 142 -11.83 23.76 -10.61
CA THR A 142 -11.19 25.08 -10.41
C THR A 142 -11.61 25.77 -9.11
N SER A 143 -12.81 25.51 -8.58
CA SER A 143 -13.29 26.16 -7.35
C SER A 143 -12.88 25.39 -6.07
N PRO A 144 -12.16 26.02 -5.12
CA PRO A 144 -11.78 25.38 -3.87
C PRO A 144 -12.99 25.00 -3.01
N ARG A 145 -14.09 25.75 -3.09
CA ARG A 145 -15.34 25.46 -2.37
C ARG A 145 -15.98 24.17 -2.88
N LYS A 146 -16.02 23.98 -4.20
CA LYS A 146 -16.59 22.77 -4.82
C LYS A 146 -15.74 21.52 -4.50
N ARG A 147 -14.41 21.65 -4.42
CA ARG A 147 -13.51 20.56 -3.98
C ARG A 147 -13.79 20.12 -2.53
N VAL A 148 -13.92 21.08 -1.62
CA VAL A 148 -14.23 20.80 -0.21
C VAL A 148 -15.59 20.13 -0.08
N LEU A 149 -16.60 20.61 -0.81
CA LEU A 149 -17.93 20.03 -0.79
C LEU A 149 -17.92 18.58 -1.31
N LEU A 150 -17.21 18.31 -2.41
CA LEU A 150 -17.03 16.96 -2.94
C LEU A 150 -16.38 16.02 -1.91
N VAL A 151 -15.36 16.50 -1.20
CA VAL A 151 -14.67 15.73 -0.16
C VAL A 151 -15.52 15.51 1.07
N LEU A 152 -16.31 16.50 1.50
CA LEU A 152 -17.23 16.37 2.64
C LEU A 152 -18.31 15.32 2.36
N PHE A 153 -19.00 15.43 1.22
CA PHE A 153 -20.01 14.45 0.83
C PHE A 153 -19.41 13.07 0.58
N GLY A 154 -18.25 13.01 -0.09
CA GLY A 154 -17.52 11.76 -0.31
C GLY A 154 -17.07 11.12 1.01
N GLY A 155 -16.44 11.87 1.91
CA GLY A 155 -15.94 11.34 3.17
C GLY A 155 -17.05 10.87 4.12
N LEU A 156 -18.14 11.65 4.25
CA LEU A 156 -19.31 11.24 5.04
C LEU A 156 -19.99 10.02 4.41
N GLY A 157 -20.21 10.03 3.09
CA GLY A 157 -20.78 8.88 2.38
C GLY A 157 -19.90 7.63 2.48
N PHE A 158 -18.58 7.80 2.46
CA PHE A 158 -17.63 6.70 2.57
C PHE A 158 -17.75 6.03 3.92
N PHE A 159 -17.76 6.81 5.00
CA PHE A 159 -17.97 6.30 6.35
C PHE A 159 -19.34 5.64 6.51
N THR A 160 -20.43 6.28 6.07
CA THR A 160 -21.78 5.74 6.30
C THR A 160 -22.03 4.45 5.53
N ILE A 161 -21.65 4.39 4.25
CA ILE A 161 -21.81 3.17 3.44
C ILE A 161 -20.94 2.04 4.00
N ASP A 162 -19.67 2.32 4.34
CA ASP A 162 -18.76 1.32 4.92
C ASP A 162 -19.30 0.77 6.25
N PHE A 163 -19.71 1.65 7.17
CA PHE A 163 -20.28 1.24 8.46
C PHE A 163 -21.55 0.40 8.30
N LEU A 164 -22.49 0.85 7.46
CA LEU A 164 -23.75 0.13 7.24
C LEU A 164 -23.50 -1.27 6.66
N LEU A 165 -22.58 -1.40 5.69
CA LEU A 165 -22.25 -2.69 5.10
C LEU A 165 -21.48 -3.61 6.07
N LEU A 166 -20.66 -3.06 6.96
CA LEU A 166 -19.90 -3.83 7.95
C LEU A 166 -20.76 -4.33 9.11
N PHE A 167 -21.74 -3.54 9.58
CA PHE A 167 -22.42 -3.78 10.85
C PHE A 167 -23.92 -4.09 10.73
N SER A 168 -24.49 -4.17 9.51
CA SER A 168 -25.91 -4.50 9.31
C SER A 168 -26.31 -5.89 9.83
N GLU A 169 -25.47 -6.91 9.58
CA GLU A 169 -25.74 -8.31 9.92
C GLU A 169 -24.49 -9.02 10.46
N PRO A 170 -24.47 -9.62 11.67
CA PRO A 170 -25.48 -9.61 12.71
C PRO A 170 -25.56 -8.26 13.44
N HIS A 171 -26.75 -7.92 13.92
CA HIS A 171 -27.02 -6.67 14.66
C HIS A 171 -26.12 -6.59 15.90
N VAL A 172 -25.08 -5.75 15.83
CA VAL A 172 -24.22 -5.50 16.99
C VAL A 172 -25.05 -4.86 18.09
N GLN A 173 -24.89 -5.35 19.32
CA GLN A 173 -25.52 -4.71 20.49
C GLN A 173 -25.11 -3.24 20.51
N ASN A 174 -26.08 -2.34 20.68
CA ASN A 174 -25.85 -0.88 20.64
C ASN A 174 -25.44 -0.33 19.26
N PHE A 175 -25.92 -0.90 18.15
CA PHE A 175 -25.68 -0.39 16.79
C PHE A 175 -25.94 1.12 16.63
N ASN A 176 -27.12 1.60 17.07
CA ASN A 176 -27.52 3.00 16.93
C ASN A 176 -26.57 3.99 17.63
N PRO A 177 -26.28 3.85 18.94
CA PRO A 177 -25.35 4.76 19.60
C PRO A 177 -23.94 4.67 19.01
N ILE A 178 -23.45 3.48 18.65
CA ILE A 178 -22.13 3.33 18.01
C ILE A 178 -22.06 4.08 16.68
N TYR A 179 -23.13 3.99 15.88
CA TYR A 179 -23.23 4.71 14.61
C TYR A 179 -23.21 6.23 14.81
N ILE A 180 -24.02 6.74 15.75
CA ILE A 180 -24.11 8.19 16.01
C ILE A 180 -22.80 8.75 16.54
N ASP A 181 -22.18 8.09 17.52
CA ASP A 181 -20.89 8.50 18.08
C ASP A 181 -19.80 8.50 17.00
N SER A 182 -19.76 7.45 16.18
CA SER A 182 -18.81 7.33 15.07
C SER A 182 -19.05 8.39 14.00
N LEU A 183 -20.30 8.68 13.63
CA LEU A 183 -20.65 9.70 12.66
C LEU A 183 -20.27 11.10 13.17
N MET A 184 -20.47 11.37 14.46
CA MET A 184 -20.11 12.64 15.08
C MET A 184 -18.58 12.88 15.01
N ILE A 185 -17.78 11.86 15.32
CA ILE A 185 -16.32 11.92 15.23
C ILE A 185 -15.88 12.12 13.77
N ALA A 186 -16.41 11.31 12.85
CA ALA A 186 -16.07 11.39 11.44
C ALA A 186 -16.40 12.77 10.86
N ALA A 187 -17.59 13.30 11.15
CA ALA A 187 -18.01 14.64 10.76
C ALA A 187 -17.11 15.72 11.39
N GLY A 188 -16.80 15.62 12.68
CA GLY A 188 -15.93 16.56 13.37
C GLY A 188 -14.52 16.68 12.76
N ILE A 189 -13.90 15.54 12.43
CA ILE A 189 -12.61 15.51 11.73
C ILE A 189 -12.74 16.13 10.33
N MET A 190 -13.78 15.76 9.59
CA MET A 190 -14.00 16.26 8.22
C MET A 190 -14.25 17.76 8.16
N PHE A 191 -15.07 18.29 9.06
CA PHE A 191 -15.35 19.72 9.15
C PHE A 191 -14.13 20.50 9.62
N SER A 192 -13.41 20.04 10.63
CA SER A 192 -12.19 20.71 11.12
C SER A 192 -11.13 20.81 10.02
N VAL A 193 -10.85 19.71 9.30
CA VAL A 193 -9.92 19.71 8.15
C VAL A 193 -10.39 20.65 7.04
N SER A 194 -11.69 20.65 6.74
CA SER A 194 -12.27 21.52 5.69
C SER A 194 -12.19 23.01 6.04
N ILE A 195 -12.47 23.36 7.29
CA ILE A 195 -12.35 24.73 7.82
C ILE A 195 -10.89 25.17 7.79
N LEU A 196 -9.97 24.35 8.29
CA LEU A 196 -8.53 24.63 8.27
C LEU A 196 -8.04 24.83 6.83
N TYR A 197 -8.45 23.98 5.90
CA TYR A 197 -8.09 24.10 4.49
C TYR A 197 -8.56 25.44 3.88
N LEU A 198 -9.82 25.81 4.11
CA LEU A 198 -10.39 27.08 3.62
C LEU A 198 -9.74 28.29 4.28
N ALA A 199 -9.46 28.22 5.59
CA ALA A 199 -8.77 29.27 6.34
C ALA A 199 -7.34 29.48 5.81
N CYS A 200 -6.59 28.41 5.57
CA CYS A 200 -5.26 28.47 4.96
C CYS A 200 -5.30 29.10 3.55
N LEU A 201 -6.35 28.81 2.78
CA LEU A 201 -6.53 29.36 1.44
C LEU A 201 -6.88 30.86 1.47
N LEU A 202 -7.68 31.28 2.45
CA LEU A 202 -8.03 32.68 2.69
C LEU A 202 -6.80 33.50 3.14
N ASN A 203 -5.94 32.92 3.98
CA ASN A 203 -4.81 33.62 4.59
C ASN A 203 -3.64 33.90 3.60
N LYS A 204 -3.74 33.58 2.31
CA LYS A 204 -2.64 33.72 1.32
C LYS A 204 -1.28 33.18 1.83
N TRP A 205 -1.27 32.18 2.71
CA TRP A 205 -0.05 31.52 3.20
C TRP A 205 0.68 30.72 2.10
N ALA A 206 0.18 30.73 0.87
CA ALA A 206 0.80 30.11 -0.29
C ALA A 206 1.91 31.00 -0.89
N LYS A 207 2.96 31.28 -0.12
CA LYS A 207 4.23 31.76 -0.68
C LYS A 207 5.42 30.94 -0.17
N ILE A 208 5.25 29.63 -0.02
CA ILE A 208 6.39 28.70 -0.03
C ILE A 208 6.49 28.14 -1.44
N ARG A 209 7.08 28.95 -2.34
CA ARG A 209 7.56 28.47 -3.63
C ARG A 209 8.86 27.73 -3.36
N ALA A 210 8.75 26.46 -2.97
CA ALA A 210 9.90 25.57 -2.94
C ALA A 210 10.54 25.58 -4.33
N ARG A 211 11.84 25.91 -4.36
CA ARG A 211 12.69 25.88 -5.55
C ARG A 211 12.57 24.48 -6.15
N ARG A 212 11.86 24.36 -7.27
CA ARG A 212 11.60 23.07 -7.92
C ARG A 212 12.92 22.57 -8.50
N SER A 213 13.49 21.53 -7.92
CA SER A 213 14.44 20.68 -8.63
C SER A 213 13.70 19.98 -9.77
N SER A 214 14.42 19.72 -10.87
CA SER A 214 13.93 18.85 -11.92
C SER A 214 13.53 17.50 -11.30
N ILE A 215 12.28 17.09 -11.55
CA ILE A 215 11.79 15.79 -11.08
C ILE A 215 12.47 14.73 -11.96
N PRO A 216 13.09 13.68 -11.39
CA PRO A 216 13.64 12.58 -12.18
C PRO A 216 12.62 12.02 -13.18
N ASP A 217 13.05 11.76 -14.43
CA ASP A 217 12.15 11.42 -15.53
C ASP A 217 11.29 10.19 -15.23
N PHE A 218 11.83 9.19 -14.53
CA PHE A 218 11.10 7.98 -14.13
C PHE A 218 9.90 8.25 -13.21
N LEU A 219 9.89 9.36 -12.44
CA LEU A 219 8.75 9.74 -11.60
C LEU A 219 7.59 10.37 -12.40
N SER A 220 7.81 10.70 -13.67
CA SER A 220 6.74 11.12 -14.58
C SER A 220 6.06 9.93 -15.27
N ALA A 221 6.76 8.79 -15.38
CA ALA A 221 6.30 7.62 -16.12
C ALA A 221 5.19 6.86 -15.37
N PRO A 222 3.96 6.75 -15.90
CA PRO A 222 2.84 6.10 -15.20
C PRO A 222 3.10 4.62 -14.91
N LEU A 223 3.81 3.92 -15.79
CA LEU A 223 4.17 2.52 -15.60
C LEU A 223 5.01 2.30 -14.34
N TYR A 224 5.95 3.21 -14.04
CA TYR A 224 6.74 3.17 -12.81
C TYR A 224 5.84 3.24 -11.58
N HIS A 225 4.85 4.16 -11.56
CA HIS A 225 3.89 4.25 -10.46
C HIS A 225 3.08 2.96 -10.26
N TYR A 226 2.67 2.29 -11.35
CA TYR A 226 1.93 1.02 -11.25
C TYR A 226 2.81 -0.12 -10.70
N LEU A 227 4.06 -0.22 -11.13
CA LEU A 227 4.99 -1.23 -10.61
C LEU A 227 5.31 -0.98 -9.12
N VAL A 228 5.52 0.29 -8.73
CA VAL A 228 5.72 0.64 -7.33
C VAL A 228 4.46 0.36 -6.52
N GLY A 229 3.27 0.73 -7.02
CA GLY A 229 2.00 0.45 -6.35
C GLY A 229 1.76 -1.05 -6.17
N PHE A 230 2.06 -1.87 -7.17
CA PHE A 230 2.01 -3.33 -7.08
C PHE A 230 2.92 -3.87 -5.98
N SER A 231 4.17 -3.40 -5.90
CA SER A 231 5.10 -3.78 -4.82
C SER A 231 4.61 -3.36 -3.44
N VAL A 232 4.03 -2.16 -3.30
CA VAL A 232 3.43 -1.68 -2.04
C VAL A 232 2.28 -2.59 -1.62
N ILE A 233 1.37 -2.93 -2.54
CA ILE A 233 0.24 -3.82 -2.26
C ILE A 233 0.74 -5.18 -1.76
N ILE A 234 1.70 -5.79 -2.47
CA ILE A 234 2.29 -7.08 -2.08
C ILE A 234 2.86 -7.02 -0.65
N ILE A 235 3.64 -5.99 -0.33
CA ILE A 235 4.23 -5.86 1.00
C ILE A 235 3.16 -5.72 2.07
N LEU A 236 2.09 -4.95 1.80
CA LEU A 236 0.99 -4.79 2.74
C LEU A 236 0.22 -6.11 2.95
N ILE A 237 0.07 -6.95 1.92
CA ILE A 237 -0.49 -8.31 2.07
C ILE A 237 0.45 -9.18 2.91
N CYS A 238 1.76 -9.16 2.63
CA CYS A 238 2.77 -9.88 3.40
C CYS A 238 2.72 -9.48 4.89
N LEU A 239 2.55 -8.18 5.17
CA LEU A 239 2.39 -7.66 6.53
C LEU A 239 1.12 -8.17 7.21
N ALA A 240 -0.02 -8.20 6.50
CA ALA A 240 -1.25 -8.71 7.09
C ALA A 240 -1.21 -10.23 7.37
N CYS A 241 -0.43 -10.99 6.60
CA CYS A 241 -0.35 -12.46 6.70
C CYS A 241 0.95 -13.01 7.33
N GLU A 242 1.80 -12.18 7.91
CA GLU A 242 3.15 -12.58 8.36
C GLU A 242 3.17 -13.74 9.35
N TYR A 243 2.26 -13.75 10.33
CA TYR A 243 2.19 -14.79 11.38
C TYR A 243 1.36 -16.00 10.96
N ARG A 244 0.81 -16.01 9.73
CA ARG A 244 0.10 -17.17 9.22
C ARG A 244 1.10 -18.22 8.76
N LEU A 245 1.02 -19.41 9.34
CA LEU A 245 1.78 -20.57 8.90
C LEU A 245 0.88 -21.49 8.07
N ILE A 246 1.39 -21.89 6.91
CA ILE A 246 0.76 -22.82 5.98
C ILE A 246 1.46 -24.16 6.15
N SER A 247 0.70 -25.24 6.27
CA SER A 247 1.24 -26.61 6.31
C SER A 247 0.82 -27.37 5.06
N PHE A 248 1.79 -28.00 4.39
CA PHE A 248 1.53 -28.94 3.30
C PHE A 248 1.52 -30.38 3.84
N SER A 249 0.89 -31.29 3.08
CA SER A 249 0.63 -32.68 3.48
C SER A 249 1.86 -33.54 3.81
N HIS A 250 3.08 -33.05 3.56
CA HIS A 250 4.34 -33.74 3.84
C HIS A 250 5.11 -33.15 5.04
N GLY A 251 4.43 -32.41 5.92
CA GLY A 251 5.07 -31.77 7.09
C GLY A 251 5.79 -30.46 6.77
N TRP A 252 5.76 -30.01 5.51
CA TRP A 252 6.39 -28.75 5.11
C TRP A 252 5.59 -27.57 5.64
N THR A 253 6.18 -26.78 6.53
CA THR A 253 5.59 -25.54 7.02
C THR A 253 6.22 -24.32 6.34
N LEU A 254 5.39 -23.34 6.00
CA LEU A 254 5.79 -22.14 5.27
C LEU A 254 5.08 -20.92 5.85
N ALA A 255 5.78 -19.80 6.02
CA ALA A 255 5.11 -18.54 6.34
C ALA A 255 4.32 -18.05 5.11
N ALA A 256 3.06 -17.63 5.28
CA ALA A 256 2.20 -17.22 4.18
C ALA A 256 2.77 -16.04 3.36
N CYS A 257 3.48 -15.12 4.02
CA CYS A 257 4.16 -14.02 3.36
C CYS A 257 5.24 -14.51 2.37
N SER A 258 5.87 -15.68 2.60
CA SER A 258 6.90 -16.23 1.74
C SER A 258 6.42 -16.55 0.32
N ILE A 259 5.11 -16.74 0.14
CA ILE A 259 4.48 -16.95 -1.19
C ILE A 259 4.49 -15.66 -2.02
N LEU A 260 4.33 -14.51 -1.36
CA LEU A 260 4.13 -13.21 -2.01
C LEU A 260 5.42 -12.36 -2.10
N VAL A 261 6.44 -12.69 -1.32
CA VAL A 261 7.76 -12.03 -1.41
C VAL A 261 8.36 -12.11 -2.84
N PRO A 262 8.37 -13.26 -3.55
CA PRO A 262 9.00 -13.34 -4.87
C PRO A 262 8.36 -12.43 -5.93
N PRO A 263 7.01 -12.35 -6.09
CA PRO A 263 6.38 -11.35 -6.97
C PRO A 263 6.83 -9.90 -6.70
N GLY A 264 7.00 -9.51 -5.43
CA GLY A 264 7.47 -8.17 -5.06
C GLY A 264 8.93 -7.94 -5.45
N LEU A 265 9.77 -8.96 -5.35
CA LEU A 265 11.17 -8.91 -5.75
C LEU A 265 11.35 -8.90 -7.28
N ILE A 266 10.47 -9.60 -8.01
CA ILE A 266 10.40 -9.54 -9.47
C ILE A 266 10.07 -8.12 -9.94
N ALA A 267 9.09 -7.46 -9.31
CA ALA A 267 8.74 -6.08 -9.64
C ALA A 267 9.90 -5.11 -9.39
N ALA A 268 10.65 -5.28 -8.29
CA ALA A 268 11.86 -4.48 -8.03
C ALA A 268 12.95 -4.72 -9.07
N SER A 269 13.18 -5.96 -9.46
CA SER A 269 14.16 -6.30 -10.50
C SER A 269 13.76 -5.69 -11.86
N LEU A 270 12.48 -5.73 -12.22
CA LEU A 270 11.96 -5.07 -13.43
C LEU A 270 12.17 -3.54 -13.37
N ILE A 271 11.89 -2.91 -12.23
CA ILE A 271 12.14 -1.48 -12.03
C ILE A 271 13.63 -1.15 -12.19
N GLY A 272 14.52 -1.93 -11.57
CA GLY A 272 15.97 -1.74 -11.67
C GLY A 272 16.51 -1.91 -13.09
N GLU A 273 15.95 -2.84 -13.85
CA GLU A 273 16.32 -3.07 -15.26
C GLU A 273 15.78 -1.99 -16.21
N LEU A 274 14.55 -1.50 -16.00
CA LEU A 274 13.89 -0.53 -16.88
C LEU A 274 14.32 0.92 -16.58
N TYR A 275 14.38 1.30 -15.30
CA TYR A 275 14.57 2.68 -14.85
C TYR A 275 15.90 2.91 -14.13
N GLY A 276 16.68 1.85 -13.89
CA GLY A 276 18.02 1.91 -13.30
C GLY A 276 18.06 1.92 -11.78
N TYR A 277 19.28 1.97 -11.24
CA TYR A 277 19.58 1.84 -9.81
C TYR A 277 18.87 2.89 -8.93
N LYS A 278 18.85 4.17 -9.35
CA LYS A 278 18.21 5.25 -8.58
C LYS A 278 16.72 5.02 -8.39
N ALA A 279 16.03 4.49 -9.40
CA ALA A 279 14.60 4.19 -9.34
C ALA A 279 14.30 3.01 -8.40
N ASN A 280 15.21 2.03 -8.33
CA ASN A 280 15.10 0.89 -7.41
C ASN A 280 15.34 1.30 -5.95
N LEU A 281 16.32 2.20 -5.69
CA LEU A 281 16.50 2.79 -4.36
C LEU A 281 15.29 3.61 -3.92
N TYR A 282 14.69 4.38 -4.85
CA TYR A 282 13.48 5.13 -4.53
C TYR A 282 12.30 4.20 -4.21
N LEU A 283 12.14 3.09 -4.96
CA LEU A 283 11.18 2.04 -4.62
C LEU A 283 11.41 1.54 -3.19
N MET A 284 12.63 1.15 -2.83
CA MET A 284 12.96 0.68 -1.48
C MET A 284 12.50 1.67 -0.40
N VAL A 285 12.80 2.97 -0.56
CA VAL A 285 12.41 4.01 0.39
C VAL A 285 10.88 4.12 0.50
N VAL A 286 10.17 4.07 -0.62
CA VAL A 286 8.69 4.09 -0.62
C VAL A 286 8.13 2.87 0.10
N LEU A 287 8.68 1.68 -0.15
CA LEU A 287 8.25 0.45 0.50
C LEU A 287 8.47 0.51 2.01
N MET A 288 9.66 0.92 2.46
CA MET A 288 9.96 1.11 3.89
C MET A 288 9.03 2.12 4.55
N LEU A 289 8.79 3.27 3.90
CA LEU A 289 7.91 4.31 4.43
C LEU A 289 6.45 3.82 4.49
N SER A 290 5.98 3.12 3.46
CA SER A 290 4.62 2.58 3.41
C SER A 290 4.39 1.54 4.51
N GLN A 291 5.36 0.66 4.74
CA GLN A 291 5.32 -0.33 5.82
C GLN A 291 5.36 0.34 7.19
N LEU A 292 6.26 1.30 7.40
CA LEU A 292 6.37 2.02 8.67
C LEU A 292 5.07 2.74 8.98
N MET A 293 4.51 3.47 8.01
CA MET A 293 3.23 4.17 8.18
C MET A 293 2.10 3.19 8.47
N PHE A 294 2.01 2.07 7.75
CA PHE A 294 1.01 1.04 8.00
C PHE A 294 1.10 0.49 9.43
N ASN A 295 2.30 0.10 9.88
CA ASN A 295 2.48 -0.48 11.22
C ASN A 295 2.27 0.54 12.35
N LEU A 296 2.73 1.79 12.18
CA LEU A 296 2.50 2.84 13.17
C LEU A 296 1.01 3.16 13.30
N LEU A 297 0.31 3.33 12.17
CA LEU A 297 -1.13 3.56 12.18
C LEU A 297 -1.87 2.37 12.79
N LEU A 298 -1.48 1.14 12.46
CA LEU A 298 -2.06 -0.06 13.05
C LEU A 298 -1.86 -0.07 14.58
N MET A 299 -0.65 0.21 15.06
CA MET A 299 -0.35 0.30 16.49
C MET A 299 -1.20 1.39 17.19
N VAL A 300 -1.29 2.58 16.60
CA VAL A 300 -2.11 3.69 17.13
C VAL A 300 -3.59 3.32 17.16
N THR A 301 -4.10 2.59 16.16
CA THR A 301 -5.50 2.16 16.14
C THR A 301 -5.82 1.04 17.13
N MET A 302 -4.82 0.23 17.52
CA MET A 302 -5.00 -0.88 18.47
C MET A 302 -4.73 -0.49 19.92
N MET A 303 -4.03 0.61 20.18
CA MET A 303 -3.74 1.11 21.52
C MET A 303 -4.98 1.47 22.36
N PRO A 304 -6.07 2.05 21.80
CA PRO A 304 -7.26 2.39 22.58
C PRO A 304 -7.95 1.15 23.16
N PRO A 305 -8.57 1.29 24.35
CA PRO A 305 -9.21 0.17 25.03
C PRO A 305 -10.39 -0.37 24.21
N SER A 306 -10.41 -1.68 24.02
CA SER A 306 -11.56 -2.43 23.50
C SER A 306 -12.63 -2.55 24.58
N PRO A 307 -13.90 -2.74 24.23
CA PRO A 307 -14.88 -3.22 25.19
C PRO A 307 -14.54 -4.66 25.64
N ASN A 308 -14.89 -5.02 26.88
CA ASN A 308 -14.55 -6.30 27.52
C ASN A 308 -15.01 -7.55 26.74
N PHE A 309 -16.00 -7.42 25.86
CA PHE A 309 -16.54 -8.54 25.07
C PHE A 309 -15.76 -8.81 23.77
N PHE A 310 -14.80 -7.95 23.38
CA PHE A 310 -14.07 -8.07 22.12
C PHE A 310 -12.64 -7.52 22.22
N ASP A 311 -11.79 -8.11 23.06
CA ASP A 311 -10.43 -7.63 23.30
C ASP A 311 -9.35 -8.42 22.56
N ILE A 312 -8.84 -7.85 21.46
CA ILE A 312 -7.73 -8.39 20.66
C ILE A 312 -6.42 -7.65 20.96
N ASN A 313 -6.47 -6.62 21.82
CA ASN A 313 -5.33 -5.74 22.11
C ASN A 313 -4.06 -6.44 22.65
N PRO A 314 -4.13 -7.45 23.54
CA PRO A 314 -2.92 -7.99 24.15
C PRO A 314 -1.97 -8.66 23.14
N PHE A 315 -2.50 -9.27 22.08
CA PHE A 315 -1.69 -9.87 21.01
C PHE A 315 -0.92 -8.81 20.22
N TYR A 316 -1.60 -7.73 19.80
CA TYR A 316 -0.98 -6.66 19.02
C TYR A 316 0.04 -5.85 19.83
N LEU A 317 -0.27 -5.57 21.10
CA LEU A 317 0.61 -4.78 21.96
C LEU A 317 1.94 -5.50 22.28
N PHE A 318 1.94 -6.83 22.36
CA PHE A 318 3.15 -7.61 22.61
C PHE A 318 4.03 -7.75 21.35
N ILE A 319 3.41 -8.04 20.20
CA ILE A 319 4.15 -8.43 18.99
C ILE A 319 4.60 -7.20 18.18
N MET A 320 3.76 -6.15 18.08
CA MET A 320 4.02 -5.02 17.17
C MET A 320 5.30 -4.22 17.48
N PRO A 321 5.66 -3.91 18.75
CA PRO A 321 6.85 -3.12 19.04
C PRO A 321 8.14 -3.79 18.59
N ARG A 322 8.23 -5.12 18.75
CA ARG A 322 9.37 -5.92 18.30
C ARG A 322 9.39 -6.07 16.78
N ARG A 323 8.22 -6.23 16.17
CA ARG A 323 8.03 -6.48 14.74
C ARG A 323 8.49 -5.31 13.86
N ILE A 324 8.18 -4.07 14.23
CA ILE A 324 8.47 -2.88 13.41
C ILE A 324 9.96 -2.78 13.01
N PRO A 325 10.94 -2.78 13.94
CA PRO A 325 12.35 -2.63 13.56
C PRO A 325 12.85 -3.81 12.74
N VAL A 326 12.42 -5.03 13.04
CA VAL A 326 12.83 -6.25 12.32
C VAL A 326 12.40 -6.19 10.86
N LEU A 327 11.15 -5.81 10.59
CA LEU A 327 10.64 -5.76 9.23
C LEU A 327 11.23 -4.62 8.42
N ILE A 328 11.54 -3.47 9.03
CA ILE A 328 12.21 -2.37 8.32
C ILE A 328 13.60 -2.84 7.87
N LEU A 329 14.33 -3.51 8.76
CA LEU A 329 15.63 -4.09 8.44
C LEU A 329 15.51 -5.18 7.35
N ALA A 330 14.51 -6.05 7.44
CA ALA A 330 14.27 -7.10 6.44
C ALA A 330 14.01 -6.51 5.04
N LEU A 331 13.13 -5.51 4.93
CA LEU A 331 12.89 -4.81 3.67
C LEU A 331 14.14 -4.09 3.16
N PHE A 332 14.86 -3.40 4.05
CA PHE A 332 16.08 -2.70 3.70
C PHE A 332 17.11 -3.66 3.10
N VAL A 333 17.42 -4.75 3.80
CA VAL A 333 18.39 -5.76 3.35
C VAL A 333 17.95 -6.40 2.02
N LEU A 334 16.68 -6.79 1.91
CA LEU A 334 16.14 -7.43 0.71
C LEU A 334 16.27 -6.53 -0.53
N TYR A 335 15.73 -5.32 -0.47
CA TYR A 335 15.68 -4.44 -1.64
C TYR A 335 17.01 -3.72 -1.90
N ALA A 336 17.79 -3.37 -0.87
CA ALA A 336 19.13 -2.81 -1.06
C ALA A 336 20.09 -3.82 -1.68
N CYS A 337 20.08 -5.08 -1.20
CA CYS A 337 20.91 -6.14 -1.78
C CYS A 337 20.53 -6.38 -3.25
N ASN A 338 19.23 -6.51 -3.53
CA ASN A 338 18.75 -6.66 -4.91
C ASN A 338 19.25 -5.51 -5.81
N ALA A 339 19.07 -4.26 -5.40
CA ALA A 339 19.48 -3.10 -6.19
C ALA A 339 20.99 -3.04 -6.41
N LEU A 340 21.80 -3.26 -5.36
CA LEU A 340 23.26 -3.20 -5.42
C LEU A 340 23.85 -4.30 -6.30
N VAL A 341 23.42 -5.55 -6.09
CA VAL A 341 23.94 -6.70 -6.86
C VAL A 341 23.50 -6.60 -8.32
N LEU A 342 22.28 -6.15 -8.58
CA LEU A 342 21.79 -5.95 -9.94
C LEU A 342 22.63 -4.91 -10.71
N GLU A 343 22.91 -3.76 -10.09
CA GLU A 343 23.75 -2.72 -10.69
C GLU A 343 25.21 -3.18 -10.87
N TYR A 344 25.77 -3.88 -9.87
CA TYR A 344 27.12 -4.44 -9.96
C TYR A 344 27.26 -5.44 -11.12
N LEU A 345 26.29 -6.36 -11.25
CA LEU A 345 26.28 -7.34 -12.33
C LEU A 345 26.00 -6.72 -13.70
N LYS A 346 25.28 -5.60 -13.76
CA LYS A 346 25.05 -4.84 -14.99
C LYS A 346 26.35 -4.25 -15.54
N ASN A 347 27.24 -3.78 -14.65
CA ASN A 347 28.55 -3.23 -15.00
C ASN A 347 29.64 -4.30 -15.20
N SER A 348 29.34 -5.56 -14.91
CA SER A 348 30.27 -6.69 -15.10
C SER A 348 30.20 -7.27 -16.53
N ARG A 349 31.35 -7.70 -17.08
CA ARG A 349 31.43 -8.29 -18.45
C ARG A 349 30.48 -9.49 -18.64
N TYR A 350 30.40 -10.39 -17.66
CA TYR A 350 29.59 -11.61 -17.78
C TYR A 350 28.09 -11.35 -17.54
N GLY A 351 27.76 -10.46 -16.61
CA GLY A 351 26.37 -10.11 -16.28
C GLY A 351 25.72 -9.15 -17.30
N SER A 352 26.52 -8.48 -18.13
CA SER A 352 26.04 -7.67 -19.26
C SER A 352 25.45 -8.54 -20.39
N VAL A 353 26.03 -9.71 -20.64
CA VAL A 353 25.62 -10.61 -21.75
C VAL A 353 24.35 -11.40 -21.41
N TYR A 354 24.25 -11.95 -20.18
CA TYR A 354 23.13 -12.81 -19.78
C TYR A 354 22.21 -12.15 -18.74
N ARG A 355 21.20 -11.40 -19.21
CA ARG A 355 20.22 -10.69 -18.36
C ARG A 355 19.50 -11.62 -17.36
N GLY A 356 19.09 -12.81 -17.80
CA GLY A 356 18.39 -13.78 -16.93
C GLY A 356 19.25 -14.22 -15.74
N LEU A 357 20.51 -14.56 -16.01
CA LEU A 357 21.46 -14.95 -14.96
C LEU A 357 21.72 -13.80 -13.98
N ARG A 358 21.83 -12.57 -14.48
CA ARG A 358 21.97 -11.37 -13.64
C ARG A 358 20.78 -11.19 -12.67
N ILE A 359 19.55 -11.23 -13.18
CA ILE A 359 18.33 -11.10 -12.36
C ILE A 359 18.26 -12.23 -11.34
N PHE A 360 18.54 -13.46 -11.76
CA PHE A 360 18.54 -14.63 -10.88
C PHE A 360 19.55 -14.48 -9.73
N MET A 361 20.80 -14.09 -10.03
CA MET A 361 21.85 -13.93 -9.02
C MET A 361 21.54 -12.79 -8.03
N ALA A 362 21.02 -11.66 -8.51
CA ALA A 362 20.63 -10.55 -7.65
C ALA A 362 19.46 -10.91 -6.71
N ASN A 363 18.53 -11.73 -7.20
CA ASN A 363 17.42 -12.22 -6.40
C ASN A 363 17.86 -13.27 -5.39
N LEU A 364 18.71 -14.21 -5.81
CA LEU A 364 19.24 -15.26 -4.93
C LEU A 364 20.02 -14.66 -3.76
N SER A 365 20.88 -13.67 -4.01
CA SER A 365 21.62 -12.99 -2.94
C SER A 365 20.70 -12.27 -1.96
N ALA A 366 19.68 -11.59 -2.47
CA ALA A 366 18.73 -10.85 -1.66
C ALA A 366 17.88 -11.78 -0.78
N LEU A 367 17.40 -12.91 -1.32
CA LEU A 367 16.65 -13.91 -0.56
C LEU A 367 17.49 -14.62 0.49
N SER A 368 18.76 -14.94 0.19
CA SER A 368 19.66 -15.56 1.15
C SER A 368 19.97 -14.65 2.35
N LEU A 369 20.09 -13.33 2.12
CA LEU A 369 20.21 -12.38 3.23
C LEU A 369 18.89 -12.22 4.00
N LEU A 370 17.75 -12.23 3.32
CA LEU A 370 16.44 -12.20 3.99
C LEU A 370 16.23 -13.42 4.88
N PHE A 371 16.64 -14.61 4.43
CA PHE A 371 16.65 -15.83 5.23
C PHE A 371 17.40 -15.64 6.55
N LEU A 372 18.60 -15.07 6.49
CA LEU A 372 19.43 -14.83 7.67
C LEU A 372 18.75 -13.84 8.65
N VAL A 373 18.17 -12.76 8.13
CA VAL A 373 17.45 -11.77 8.94
C VAL A 373 16.22 -12.40 9.61
N ASN A 374 15.41 -13.15 8.87
CA ASN A 374 14.19 -13.77 9.39
C ASN A 374 14.50 -14.82 10.46
N TYR A 375 15.49 -15.68 10.21
CA TYR A 375 15.92 -16.68 11.19
C TYR A 375 16.42 -16.02 12.50
N GLN A 376 17.30 -15.03 12.39
CA GLN A 376 17.97 -14.42 13.55
C GLN A 376 17.06 -13.49 14.36
N LEU A 377 16.22 -12.69 13.69
CA LEU A 377 15.49 -11.60 14.33
C LEU A 377 13.98 -11.83 14.41
N LEU A 378 13.39 -12.40 13.36
CA LEU A 378 11.94 -12.54 13.25
C LEU A 378 11.43 -13.76 14.01
N PHE A 379 12.00 -14.93 13.77
CA PHE A 379 11.53 -16.18 14.39
C PHE A 379 12.18 -16.47 15.74
N SER A 380 13.40 -15.98 15.97
CA SER A 380 14.11 -16.13 17.23
C SER A 380 13.26 -15.63 18.40
N GLY A 381 13.07 -16.42 19.45
CA GLY A 381 12.27 -16.02 20.64
C GLY A 381 10.76 -15.93 20.43
N ILE A 382 10.22 -16.29 19.25
CA ILE A 382 8.80 -16.61 19.06
C ILE A 382 8.64 -18.13 18.94
N TYR A 383 9.51 -18.77 18.16
CA TYR A 383 9.52 -20.22 17.95
C TYR A 383 10.79 -20.86 18.55
N PRO A 384 10.73 -22.14 18.95
CA PRO A 384 11.92 -22.93 19.27
C PRO A 384 12.92 -22.93 18.11
N HIS A 385 14.22 -23.00 18.41
CA HIS A 385 15.29 -22.87 17.41
C HIS A 385 15.17 -23.86 16.25
N GLU A 386 14.77 -25.11 16.52
CA GLU A 386 14.60 -26.15 15.50
C GLU A 386 13.48 -25.79 14.51
N GLN A 387 12.32 -25.36 15.02
CA GLN A 387 11.17 -24.94 14.19
C GLN A 387 11.47 -23.64 13.42
N ALA A 388 12.18 -22.70 14.05
CA ALA A 388 12.59 -21.45 13.41
C ALA A 388 13.52 -21.69 12.22
N LEU A 389 14.46 -22.63 12.34
CA LEU A 389 15.37 -23.00 11.26
C LEU A 389 14.63 -23.70 10.13
N GLU A 390 13.78 -24.68 10.45
CA GLU A 390 12.96 -25.39 9.47
C GLU A 390 12.12 -24.41 8.65
N LEU A 391 11.38 -23.52 9.31
CA LEU A 391 10.52 -22.52 8.66
C LEU A 391 11.30 -21.55 7.77
N ALA A 392 12.49 -21.15 8.19
CA ALA A 392 13.34 -20.26 7.42
C ALA A 392 13.89 -20.97 6.16
N VAL A 393 14.35 -22.22 6.30
CA VAL A 393 14.90 -23.01 5.19
C VAL A 393 13.81 -23.35 4.16
N THR A 394 12.64 -23.83 4.60
CA THR A 394 11.53 -24.13 3.69
C THR A 394 11.07 -22.88 2.94
N SER A 395 11.01 -21.73 3.62
CA SER A 395 10.72 -20.43 3.02
C SER A 395 11.73 -20.03 1.95
N TRP A 396 13.03 -20.18 2.25
CA TRP A 396 14.09 -19.86 1.30
C TRP A 396 14.07 -20.77 0.07
N VAL A 397 13.96 -22.10 0.26
CA VAL A 397 13.90 -23.08 -0.83
C VAL A 397 12.71 -22.78 -1.75
N TYR A 398 11.54 -22.53 -1.18
CA TYR A 398 10.34 -22.18 -1.96
C TYR A 398 10.56 -20.90 -2.78
N GLN A 399 11.08 -19.84 -2.15
CA GLN A 399 11.29 -18.56 -2.83
C GLN A 399 12.32 -18.65 -3.96
N VAL A 400 13.41 -19.39 -3.77
CA VAL A 400 14.42 -19.63 -4.81
C VAL A 400 13.83 -20.43 -5.97
N ALA A 401 13.08 -21.50 -5.68
CA ALA A 401 12.41 -22.30 -6.70
C ALA A 401 11.41 -21.45 -7.51
N PHE A 402 10.63 -20.60 -6.83
CA PHE A 402 9.69 -19.69 -7.48
C PHE A 402 10.40 -18.72 -8.44
N ILE A 403 11.54 -18.15 -8.03
CA ILE A 403 12.29 -17.22 -8.88
C ILE A 403 12.87 -17.92 -10.09
N LEU A 404 13.36 -19.15 -9.93
CA LEU A 404 13.87 -19.94 -11.05
C LEU A 404 12.77 -20.22 -12.08
N VAL A 405 11.58 -20.64 -11.62
CA VAL A 405 10.43 -20.95 -12.49
C VAL A 405 9.85 -19.70 -13.13
N SER A 406 9.83 -18.57 -12.43
CA SER A 406 9.28 -17.30 -12.94
C SER A 406 10.22 -16.54 -13.87
N LEU A 407 11.52 -16.87 -13.91
CA LEU A 407 12.52 -16.20 -14.74
C LEU A 407 12.14 -16.00 -16.22
N PRO A 408 11.64 -17.00 -16.97
CA PRO A 408 11.22 -16.80 -18.36
C PRO A 408 10.09 -15.76 -18.50
N LEU A 409 9.18 -15.73 -17.53
CA LEU A 409 8.09 -14.76 -17.49
C LEU A 409 8.62 -13.35 -17.21
N VAL A 410 9.59 -13.19 -16.30
CA VAL A 410 10.24 -11.89 -16.04
C VAL A 410 10.92 -11.33 -17.29
N LEU A 411 11.65 -12.17 -18.02
CA LEU A 411 12.33 -11.76 -19.25
C LEU A 411 11.34 -11.34 -20.34
N ARG A 412 10.22 -12.05 -20.47
CA ARG A 412 9.14 -11.66 -21.39
C ARG A 412 8.51 -10.33 -20.99
N LEU A 413 8.19 -10.13 -19.72
CA LEU A 413 7.65 -8.86 -19.22
C LEU A 413 8.61 -7.70 -19.47
N TYR A 414 9.90 -7.89 -19.22
CA TYR A 414 10.91 -6.89 -19.53
C TYR A 414 10.90 -6.49 -21.01
N SER A 415 10.85 -7.45 -21.94
CA SER A 415 10.84 -7.14 -23.37
C SER A 415 9.59 -6.34 -23.79
N LEU A 416 8.42 -6.70 -23.26
CA LEU A 416 7.16 -6.02 -23.54
C LEU A 416 7.17 -4.60 -22.98
N LEU A 417 7.55 -4.44 -21.71
CA LEU A 417 7.58 -3.14 -21.05
C LEU A 417 8.68 -2.24 -21.60
N GLY A 418 9.84 -2.79 -21.96
CA GLY A 418 10.93 -2.06 -22.61
C GLY A 418 10.51 -1.47 -23.95
N SER A 419 9.79 -2.23 -24.78
CA SER A 419 9.25 -1.71 -26.04
C SER A 419 8.24 -0.57 -25.82
N TYR A 420 7.41 -0.68 -24.78
CA TYR A 420 6.45 0.37 -24.42
C TYR A 420 7.12 1.65 -23.91
N VAL A 421 8.18 1.53 -23.10
CA VAL A 421 8.93 2.69 -22.59
C VAL A 421 9.64 3.40 -23.74
N SER A 422 10.34 2.66 -24.62
CA SER A 422 11.02 3.23 -25.78
C SER A 422 10.06 3.94 -26.74
N ASN A 423 8.88 3.36 -27.01
CA ASN A 423 7.89 3.99 -27.88
C ASN A 423 7.27 5.28 -27.30
N ASN A 424 7.25 5.44 -25.98
CA ASN A 424 6.71 6.65 -25.35
C ASN A 424 7.76 7.76 -25.15
N GLU A 425 9.04 7.42 -25.04
CA GLU A 425 10.14 8.40 -25.00
C GLU A 425 10.37 9.09 -26.36
N VAL A 426 10.10 8.41 -27.49
CA VAL A 426 10.22 9.00 -28.84
C VAL A 426 9.18 10.12 -29.11
N VAL A 427 8.17 10.29 -28.25
CA VAL A 427 7.09 11.30 -28.42
C VAL A 427 7.40 12.63 -27.69
N THR A 428 8.48 12.74 -26.93
CA THR A 428 8.98 14.03 -26.46
C THR A 428 9.92 14.64 -27.50
N PRO A 429 9.57 15.74 -28.18
CA PRO A 429 10.45 16.34 -29.17
C PRO A 429 11.74 16.80 -28.48
N ASP A 430 12.84 16.34 -29.06
CA ASP A 430 14.21 16.68 -28.74
C ASP A 430 14.41 18.21 -28.77
N TYR A 431 14.49 18.81 -27.58
CA TYR A 431 14.74 20.25 -27.40
C TYR A 431 16.25 20.59 -27.44
N ASP A 432 17.13 19.60 -27.69
CA ASP A 432 18.58 19.82 -27.66
C ASP A 432 19.19 20.26 -29.02
N ASN A 433 18.39 20.35 -30.08
CA ASN A 433 18.89 20.78 -31.41
C ASN A 433 18.78 22.29 -31.69
N VAL A 434 18.34 23.13 -30.73
CA VAL A 434 18.20 24.60 -30.96
C VAL A 434 19.44 25.40 -30.51
N HIS A 435 20.43 24.78 -29.86
CA HIS A 435 21.67 25.45 -29.44
C HIS A 435 22.91 25.06 -30.24
N ARG A 436 22.74 24.44 -31.42
CA ARG A 436 23.79 24.29 -32.44
C ARG A 436 23.28 24.73 -33.80
N ALA A 437 23.12 26.04 -33.97
CA ALA A 437 23.11 26.70 -35.27
C ALA A 437 23.75 28.07 -35.12
#